data_AF-A0A2K2CYL8-F1
#
_entry.id   AF-A0A2K2CYL8-F1
#
_cell.length_a   1.000
_cell.length_b   1.000
_cell.length_c   1.000
_cell.angle_alpha   90.00
_cell.angle_beta   90.00
_cell.angle_gamma   90.00
#
_symmetry.space_group_name_H-M   'P 1'
#
loop_
_entity.id
_entity.type
_entity.pdbx_description
1 polymer ?
#
loop_
_entity_poly.entity_id
_entity_poly.type
_entity_poly.pdbx_seq_one_letter_code
_entity_poly.pdbx_strand_id
1 'polypeptide(L)'
;MKLEWGDNDLSCTLLRNKYMGENGLHAVKQWFSVGSAYNLHNGKSIQFWRDVWLGQVPLNVRFPRLFCCNEQQQALMCEVLLEDGPCLSFKRSFGEAESEEWQELLQVLSSVRLVAGRDEARWELTPKKIFSTSSMYRAMMNSGIVDLRMIDLWKSHIPLKQKIFAWMCVKGRIQVTDELLHKVAWALWLTRNDMVFNQKVCRSALQVVFKAVALLGQWKSLLPDKRKVATVAVIDKLMEEAIKEAQGVG
;
A
#
# COMPACT_ATOMS: atom_id res chain seq x y z
N MET A 1 -7.87 1.55 -22.83
CA MET A 1 -8.12 1.53 -21.35
C MET A 1 -7.95 2.96 -20.82
N LYS A 2 -8.65 3.40 -19.76
CA LYS A 2 -8.60 4.81 -19.24
C LYS A 2 -7.20 5.38 -18.97
N LEU A 3 -6.19 4.50 -18.89
CA LEU A 3 -4.77 4.84 -18.73
C LEU A 3 -4.10 5.39 -20.01
N GLU A 4 -4.62 5.06 -21.20
CA GLU A 4 -4.07 5.48 -22.49
C GLU A 4 -4.63 6.83 -22.96
N TRP A 5 -5.82 7.20 -22.49
CA TRP A 5 -6.48 8.45 -22.85
C TRP A 5 -6.27 9.47 -21.75
N GLY A 6 -5.30 10.38 -21.95
CA GLY A 6 -5.29 11.80 -21.56
C GLY A 6 -5.78 12.29 -20.19
N ASP A 7 -6.20 11.43 -19.26
CA ASP A 7 -6.72 11.85 -17.95
C ASP A 7 -5.53 12.36 -17.11
N ASN A 8 -5.51 13.68 -16.89
CA ASN A 8 -4.53 14.39 -16.06
C ASN A 8 -4.79 14.22 -14.55
N ASP A 9 -5.50 13.17 -14.14
CA ASP A 9 -5.65 12.88 -12.72
C ASP A 9 -4.28 12.63 -12.08
N LEU A 10 -4.07 13.12 -10.87
CA LEU A 10 -2.80 13.01 -10.15
C LEU A 10 -2.33 11.55 -10.07
N SER A 11 -3.26 10.61 -9.90
CA SER A 11 -2.99 9.17 -9.87
C SER A 11 -2.43 8.66 -11.22
N CYS A 12 -2.99 9.14 -12.35
CA CYS A 12 -2.53 8.79 -13.70
C CYS A 12 -1.12 9.31 -13.95
N THR A 13 -0.86 10.59 -13.61
CA THR A 13 0.47 11.20 -13.78
C THR A 13 1.53 10.52 -12.93
N LEU A 14 1.21 10.20 -11.66
CA LEU A 14 2.13 9.50 -10.77
C LEU A 14 2.40 8.07 -11.23
N LEU A 15 1.40 7.34 -11.71
CA LEU A 15 1.59 6.00 -12.27
C LEU A 15 2.50 6.03 -13.49
N ARG A 16 2.24 6.95 -14.42
CA ARG A 16 3.01 7.07 -15.66
C ARG A 16 4.47 7.42 -15.38
N ASN A 17 4.71 8.48 -14.61
CA ASN A 17 6.05 9.03 -14.42
C ASN A 17 6.93 8.16 -13.52
N LYS A 18 6.34 7.47 -12.54
CA LYS A 18 7.12 6.72 -11.53
C LYS A 18 7.17 5.22 -11.76
N TYR A 19 6.14 4.64 -12.37
CA TYR A 19 5.99 3.17 -12.44
C TYR A 19 5.93 2.61 -13.86
N MET A 20 5.48 3.37 -14.85
CA MET A 20 5.43 2.88 -16.23
C MET A 20 6.77 3.04 -16.95
N GLY A 21 7.48 4.17 -16.78
CA GLY A 21 8.82 4.37 -17.39
C GLY A 21 8.87 3.95 -18.86
N GLU A 22 9.95 3.28 -19.28
CA GLU A 22 10.10 2.72 -20.63
C GLU A 22 9.25 1.44 -20.86
N ASN A 23 8.89 0.74 -19.78
CA ASN A 23 8.13 -0.52 -19.83
C ASN A 23 6.62 -0.32 -20.02
N GLY A 24 6.13 0.93 -20.00
CA GLY A 24 4.74 1.29 -20.28
C GLY A 24 3.72 0.51 -19.43
N LEU A 25 2.63 0.08 -20.07
CA LEU A 25 1.57 -0.71 -19.44
C LEU A 25 2.04 -2.08 -18.91
N HIS A 26 3.14 -2.63 -19.42
CA HIS A 26 3.62 -3.94 -18.97
C HIS A 26 4.10 -3.92 -17.52
N ALA A 27 4.67 -2.81 -17.06
CA ALA A 27 5.12 -2.66 -15.67
C ALA A 27 3.98 -2.79 -14.65
N VAL A 28 2.75 -2.47 -15.06
CA VAL A 28 1.58 -2.47 -14.18
C VAL A 28 0.61 -3.61 -14.46
N LYS A 29 0.87 -4.44 -15.48
CA LYS A 29 0.01 -5.55 -15.92
C LYS A 29 -0.25 -6.56 -14.80
N GLN A 30 0.77 -6.88 -14.01
CA GLN A 30 0.64 -7.80 -12.87
C GLN A 30 -0.31 -7.24 -11.81
N TRP A 31 -0.19 -5.96 -11.46
CA TRP A 31 -1.07 -5.30 -10.50
C TRP A 31 -2.50 -5.19 -11.00
N PHE A 32 -2.67 -5.01 -12.30
CA PHE A 32 -3.98 -5.06 -12.93
C PHE A 32 -4.60 -6.45 -12.77
N SER A 33 -3.85 -7.51 -13.09
CA SER A 33 -4.31 -8.90 -12.96
C SER A 33 -4.74 -9.25 -11.53
N VAL A 34 -4.04 -8.75 -10.50
CA VAL A 34 -4.40 -8.98 -9.09
C VAL A 34 -5.74 -8.34 -8.72
N GLY A 35 -6.07 -7.18 -9.30
CA GLY A 35 -7.31 -6.47 -9.00
C GLY A 35 -8.50 -6.81 -9.89
N SER A 36 -8.24 -7.51 -11.00
CA SER A 36 -9.25 -7.84 -12.01
C SER A 36 -9.85 -9.23 -11.78
N ALA A 37 -11.17 -9.29 -11.74
CA ALA A 37 -11.95 -10.51 -11.93
C ALA A 37 -12.78 -10.36 -13.21
N TYR A 38 -13.36 -11.45 -13.71
CA TYR A 38 -14.11 -11.45 -14.96
C TYR A 38 -15.43 -12.19 -14.80
N ASN A 39 -16.52 -11.60 -15.30
CA ASN A 39 -17.78 -12.32 -15.49
C ASN A 39 -17.68 -13.08 -16.82
N LEU A 40 -17.73 -14.42 -16.73
CA LEU A 40 -17.60 -15.31 -17.87
C LEU A 40 -18.82 -15.23 -18.79
N HIS A 41 -18.57 -15.03 -20.08
CA HIS A 41 -19.58 -15.13 -21.14
C HIS A 41 -19.07 -16.05 -22.26
N ASN A 42 -18.46 -15.49 -23.31
CA ASN A 42 -17.97 -16.28 -24.45
C ASN A 42 -16.56 -16.85 -24.21
N GLY A 43 -15.85 -16.43 -23.17
CA GLY A 43 -14.55 -16.94 -22.79
C GLY A 43 -13.40 -16.57 -23.74
N LYS A 44 -13.62 -15.64 -24.68
CA LYS A 44 -12.59 -15.25 -25.68
C LYS A 44 -11.56 -14.28 -25.13
N SER A 45 -11.81 -13.66 -23.98
CA SER A 45 -10.93 -12.66 -23.36
C SER A 45 -10.41 -13.07 -21.99
N ILE A 46 -10.69 -14.31 -21.56
CA ILE A 46 -10.35 -14.82 -20.23
C ILE A 46 -9.38 -15.99 -20.39
N GLN A 47 -8.24 -15.92 -19.70
CA GLN A 47 -7.31 -17.05 -19.58
C GLN A 47 -7.81 -18.02 -18.51
N PHE A 48 -7.94 -19.29 -18.87
CA PHE A 48 -8.53 -20.31 -18.01
C PHE A 48 -7.82 -20.42 -16.65
N TRP A 49 -6.48 -20.41 -16.65
CA TRP A 49 -5.69 -20.65 -15.45
C TRP A 49 -5.35 -19.40 -14.64
N ARG A 50 -5.13 -18.26 -15.32
CA ARG A 50 -4.49 -17.08 -14.72
C ARG A 50 -5.46 -15.98 -14.33
N ASP A 51 -6.63 -15.92 -14.94
CA ASP A 51 -7.63 -14.90 -14.62
C ASP A 51 -8.59 -15.40 -13.53
N VAL A 52 -9.10 -14.47 -12.72
CA VAL A 52 -10.11 -14.76 -11.70
C VAL A 52 -11.49 -14.66 -12.33
N TRP A 53 -12.00 -15.77 -12.85
CA TRP A 53 -13.35 -15.86 -13.40
C TRP A 53 -14.27 -16.75 -12.56
N LEU A 54 -13.72 -17.46 -11.57
CA LEU A 54 -14.45 -18.33 -10.66
C LEU A 54 -13.96 -18.19 -9.22
N GLY A 55 -14.87 -17.92 -8.29
CA GLY A 55 -14.52 -17.70 -6.89
C GLY A 55 -13.75 -16.40 -6.66
N GLN A 56 -12.67 -16.47 -5.88
CA GLN A 56 -11.88 -15.31 -5.45
C GLN A 56 -10.40 -15.36 -5.84
N VAL A 57 -9.93 -16.52 -6.32
CA VAL A 57 -8.53 -16.75 -6.69
C VAL A 57 -8.46 -17.43 -8.06
N PRO A 58 -7.38 -17.23 -8.82
CA PRO A 58 -7.23 -17.91 -10.11
C PRO A 58 -7.02 -19.42 -9.91
N LEU A 59 -7.37 -20.20 -10.92
CA LEU A 59 -7.30 -21.66 -10.84
C LEU A 59 -5.88 -22.20 -10.69
N ASN A 60 -4.86 -21.52 -11.20
CA ASN A 60 -3.47 -21.95 -11.03
C ASN A 60 -2.99 -21.87 -9.56
N VAL A 61 -3.61 -21.02 -8.74
CA VAL A 61 -3.31 -20.92 -7.30
C VAL A 61 -4.08 -21.99 -6.54
N ARG A 62 -5.34 -22.26 -6.94
CA ARG A 62 -6.17 -23.28 -6.29
C ARG A 62 -5.72 -24.70 -6.61
N PHE A 63 -5.31 -24.97 -7.86
CA PHE A 63 -4.90 -26.28 -8.36
C PHE A 63 -3.47 -26.22 -8.92
N PRO A 64 -2.46 -25.98 -8.05
CA PRO A 64 -1.09 -25.73 -8.49
C PRO A 64 -0.44 -26.99 -9.11
N ARG A 65 -0.82 -28.19 -8.67
CA ARG A 65 -0.21 -29.43 -9.18
C ARG A 65 -0.68 -29.71 -10.60
N LEU A 66 -1.98 -29.58 -10.85
CA LEU A 66 -2.54 -29.64 -12.20
C LEU A 66 -1.94 -28.60 -13.13
N PHE A 67 -1.83 -27.35 -12.67
CA PHE A 67 -1.27 -26.28 -13.49
C PHE A 67 0.17 -26.56 -13.93
N CYS A 68 0.99 -27.14 -13.06
CA CYS A 68 2.36 -27.56 -13.38
C CYS A 68 2.42 -28.68 -14.43
N CYS A 69 1.44 -29.58 -14.44
CA CYS A 69 1.36 -30.70 -15.38
C CYS A 69 0.75 -30.29 -16.73
N ASN A 70 -0.02 -29.22 -16.78
CA ASN A 70 -0.72 -28.76 -17.98
C ASN A 70 0.23 -28.12 -19.01
N GLU A 71 0.03 -28.42 -20.29
CA GLU A 71 0.77 -27.82 -21.41
C GLU A 71 0.19 -26.46 -21.81
N GLN A 72 -1.12 -26.32 -21.68
CA GLN A 72 -1.89 -25.17 -22.13
C GLN A 72 -2.03 -24.10 -21.06
N GLN A 73 -0.92 -23.67 -20.43
CA GLN A 73 -0.95 -22.75 -19.28
C GLN A 73 -1.47 -21.35 -19.60
N GLN A 74 -1.53 -20.97 -20.88
CA GLN A 74 -2.02 -19.68 -21.36
C GLN A 74 -3.33 -19.81 -22.16
N ALA A 75 -3.96 -20.98 -22.19
CA ALA A 75 -5.16 -21.19 -23.01
C ALA A 75 -6.33 -20.33 -22.56
N LEU A 76 -7.12 -19.92 -23.53
CA LEU A 76 -8.34 -19.16 -23.31
C LEU A 76 -9.47 -20.09 -22.85
N MET A 77 -10.42 -19.52 -22.12
CA MET A 77 -11.57 -20.25 -21.64
C MET A 77 -12.37 -20.90 -22.78
N CYS A 78 -12.52 -20.21 -23.91
CA CYS A 78 -13.23 -20.75 -25.08
C CYS A 78 -12.51 -21.92 -25.77
N GLU A 79 -11.20 -22.06 -25.57
CA GLU A 79 -10.41 -23.17 -26.12
C GLU A 79 -10.47 -24.39 -25.20
N VAL A 80 -10.59 -24.14 -23.90
CA VAL A 80 -10.63 -25.18 -22.87
C VAL A 80 -12.04 -25.73 -22.70
N LEU A 81 -13.06 -24.90 -22.54
CA LEU A 81 -14.42 -25.35 -22.23
C LEU A 81 -15.22 -25.60 -23.52
N LEU A 82 -15.12 -26.83 -24.04
CA LEU A 82 -15.87 -27.30 -25.20
C LEU A 82 -17.18 -27.98 -24.77
N GLU A 83 -18.07 -28.23 -25.74
CA GLU A 83 -19.39 -28.87 -25.49
C GLU A 83 -19.27 -30.26 -24.86
N ASP A 84 -18.22 -31.02 -25.23
CA ASP A 84 -17.93 -32.37 -24.72
C ASP A 84 -17.15 -32.38 -23.39
N GLY A 85 -16.87 -31.20 -22.81
CA GLY A 85 -16.12 -31.03 -21.57
C GLY A 85 -14.79 -30.28 -21.75
N PRO A 86 -14.01 -30.15 -20.66
CA PRO A 86 -12.76 -29.40 -20.68
C PRO A 86 -11.67 -30.13 -21.48
N CYS A 87 -11.21 -29.49 -22.55
CA CYS A 87 -10.10 -29.93 -23.39
C CYS A 87 -8.78 -29.38 -22.82
N LEU A 88 -8.10 -30.19 -21.99
CA LEU A 88 -6.80 -29.86 -21.42
C LEU A 88 -5.77 -30.96 -21.72
N SER A 89 -4.61 -30.56 -22.24
CA SER A 89 -3.48 -31.43 -22.54
C SER A 89 -2.44 -31.40 -21.43
N PHE A 90 -1.96 -32.58 -21.01
CA PHE A 90 -1.01 -32.73 -19.90
C PHE A 90 0.28 -33.40 -20.36
N LYS A 91 1.42 -32.95 -19.81
CA LYS A 91 2.78 -33.43 -20.17
C LYS A 91 3.05 -34.87 -19.73
N ARG A 92 2.28 -35.36 -18.76
CA ARG A 92 2.47 -36.64 -18.08
C ARG A 92 1.14 -37.16 -17.53
N SER A 93 1.08 -38.45 -17.27
CA SER A 93 -0.02 -39.07 -16.53
C SER A 93 -0.10 -38.55 -15.09
N PHE A 94 -1.32 -38.54 -14.54
CA PHE A 94 -1.59 -38.09 -13.17
C PHE A 94 -1.11 -39.10 -12.12
N GLY A 95 -0.62 -38.59 -10.98
CA GLY A 95 -0.59 -39.35 -9.73
C GLY A 95 -1.92 -39.26 -8.99
N GLU A 96 -2.00 -39.87 -7.81
CA GLU A 96 -3.21 -39.86 -6.97
C GLU A 96 -3.64 -38.43 -6.60
N ALA A 97 -2.70 -37.60 -6.16
CA ALA A 97 -3.00 -36.23 -5.76
C ALA A 97 -3.38 -35.30 -6.93
N GLU A 98 -2.76 -35.45 -8.11
CA GLU A 98 -3.21 -34.72 -9.30
C GLU A 98 -4.60 -35.18 -9.75
N SER A 99 -4.91 -36.46 -9.60
CA SER A 99 -6.23 -37.00 -9.92
C SER A 99 -7.32 -36.42 -9.01
N GLU A 100 -7.05 -36.27 -7.71
CA GLU A 100 -7.95 -35.58 -6.78
C GLU A 100 -8.23 -34.13 -7.19
N GLU A 101 -7.19 -33.35 -7.47
CA GLU A 101 -7.34 -31.97 -7.97
C GLU A 101 -8.15 -31.94 -9.28
N TRP A 102 -7.98 -32.94 -10.15
CA TRP A 102 -8.70 -33.04 -11.42
C TRP A 102 -10.19 -33.31 -11.22
N GLN A 103 -10.55 -34.23 -10.32
CA GLN A 103 -11.95 -34.50 -10.00
C GLN A 103 -12.63 -33.27 -9.39
N GLU A 104 -11.95 -32.56 -8.48
CA GLU A 104 -12.49 -31.32 -7.92
C GLU A 104 -12.69 -30.24 -8.99
N LEU A 105 -11.71 -30.09 -9.91
CA LEU A 105 -11.84 -29.15 -11.02
C LEU A 105 -13.04 -29.50 -11.92
N LEU A 106 -13.23 -30.77 -12.28
CA LEU A 106 -14.38 -31.20 -13.08
C LEU A 106 -15.72 -30.94 -12.39
N GLN A 107 -15.81 -31.19 -11.08
CA GLN A 107 -17.02 -30.88 -10.30
C GLN A 107 -17.33 -29.39 -10.35
N VAL A 108 -16.32 -28.55 -10.14
CA VAL A 108 -16.46 -27.11 -10.19
C VAL A 108 -16.88 -26.63 -11.60
N LEU A 109 -16.26 -27.17 -12.64
CA LEU A 109 -16.56 -26.86 -14.04
C LEU A 109 -17.93 -27.35 -14.50
N SER A 110 -18.50 -28.40 -13.89
CA SER A 110 -19.82 -28.93 -14.27
C SER A 110 -20.94 -27.89 -14.19
N SER A 111 -20.76 -26.87 -13.34
CA SER A 111 -21.71 -25.77 -13.17
C SER A 111 -21.50 -24.60 -14.13
N VAL A 112 -20.40 -24.62 -14.89
CA VAL A 112 -19.95 -23.52 -15.75
C VAL A 112 -20.38 -23.79 -17.19
N ARG A 113 -21.04 -22.82 -17.82
CA ARG A 113 -21.41 -22.88 -19.24
C ARG A 113 -21.08 -21.56 -19.92
N LEU A 114 -20.56 -21.61 -21.13
CA LEU A 114 -20.35 -20.42 -21.95
C LEU A 114 -21.69 -19.91 -22.47
N VAL A 115 -21.85 -18.59 -22.45
CA VAL A 115 -23.04 -17.89 -22.92
C VAL A 115 -22.64 -16.89 -23.99
N ALA A 116 -23.51 -16.69 -24.98
CA ALA A 116 -23.30 -15.65 -25.99
C ALA A 116 -23.24 -14.26 -25.31
N GLY A 117 -22.12 -13.56 -25.51
CA GLY A 117 -21.88 -12.24 -24.89
C GLY A 117 -20.40 -11.90 -24.90
N ARG A 118 -20.03 -10.66 -24.58
CA ARG A 118 -18.63 -10.28 -24.37
C ARG A 118 -18.29 -10.47 -22.90
N ASP A 119 -17.15 -11.09 -22.61
CA ASP A 119 -16.63 -11.20 -21.24
C ASP A 119 -16.51 -9.81 -20.59
N GLU A 120 -16.96 -9.69 -19.35
CA GLU A 120 -16.96 -8.41 -18.64
C GLU A 120 -15.87 -8.38 -17.57
N ALA A 121 -14.98 -7.39 -17.66
CA ALA A 121 -13.98 -7.16 -16.63
C ALA A 121 -14.60 -6.45 -15.41
N ARG A 122 -14.31 -6.97 -14.23
CA ARG A 122 -14.75 -6.49 -12.93
C ARG A 122 -13.54 -6.10 -12.08
N TRP A 123 -13.62 -4.96 -11.40
CA TRP A 123 -12.54 -4.51 -10.53
C TRP A 123 -12.82 -4.78 -9.05
N GLU A 124 -12.26 -5.85 -8.49
CA GLU A 124 -12.60 -6.35 -7.15
C GLU A 124 -12.11 -5.43 -6.01
N LEU A 125 -11.11 -4.58 -6.28
CA LEU A 125 -10.50 -3.68 -5.28
C LEU A 125 -11.34 -2.46 -4.91
N THR A 126 -12.55 -2.32 -5.46
CA THR A 126 -13.51 -1.30 -5.04
C THR A 126 -14.88 -1.91 -4.75
N PRO A 127 -15.64 -1.38 -3.77
CA PRO A 127 -17.01 -1.85 -3.50
C PRO A 127 -17.93 -1.72 -4.71
N LYS A 128 -17.74 -0.68 -5.54
CA LYS A 128 -18.53 -0.42 -6.75
C LYS A 128 -18.14 -1.31 -7.93
N LYS A 129 -17.09 -2.13 -7.82
CA LYS A 129 -16.56 -3.02 -8.86
C LYS A 129 -16.12 -2.33 -10.16
N ILE A 130 -15.90 -1.02 -10.12
CA ILE A 130 -15.51 -0.19 -11.27
C ILE A 130 -14.03 0.14 -11.19
N PHE A 131 -13.32 -0.05 -12.32
CA PHE A 131 -11.91 0.30 -12.43
C PHE A 131 -11.71 1.81 -12.27
N SER A 132 -10.73 2.19 -11.45
CA SER A 132 -10.21 3.57 -11.41
C SER A 132 -8.70 3.58 -11.18
N THR A 133 -8.02 4.50 -11.86
CA THR A 133 -6.57 4.66 -11.75
C THR A 133 -6.12 4.94 -10.31
N SER A 134 -6.94 5.68 -9.55
CA SER A 134 -6.70 5.95 -8.12
C SER A 134 -6.78 4.69 -7.25
N SER A 135 -7.73 3.80 -7.51
CA SER A 135 -7.83 2.51 -6.80
C SER A 135 -6.67 1.58 -7.09
N MET A 136 -6.22 1.53 -8.35
CA MET A 136 -5.04 0.78 -8.77
C MET A 136 -3.76 1.33 -8.12
N TYR A 137 -3.57 2.65 -8.17
CA TYR A 137 -2.45 3.30 -7.49
C TYR A 137 -2.43 3.00 -5.99
N ARG A 138 -3.60 3.04 -5.33
CA ARG A 138 -3.72 2.70 -3.91
C ARG A 138 -3.33 1.25 -3.62
N ALA A 139 -3.74 0.32 -4.49
CA ALA A 139 -3.36 -1.09 -4.38
C ALA A 139 -1.85 -1.29 -4.48
N MET A 140 -1.21 -0.59 -5.43
CA MET A 140 0.25 -0.64 -5.61
C MET A 140 1.01 0.00 -4.44
N MET A 141 0.52 1.11 -3.89
CA MET A 141 1.20 1.85 -2.82
C MET A 141 1.04 1.22 -1.45
N ASN A 142 -0.13 0.65 -1.18
CA ASN A 142 -0.50 0.23 0.16
C ASN A 142 -0.67 -1.28 0.29
N SER A 143 -0.57 -2.07 -0.79
CA SER A 143 -0.85 -3.52 -0.80
C SER A 143 -2.21 -3.88 -0.19
N GLY A 144 -3.19 -2.95 -0.23
CA GLY A 144 -4.49 -3.09 0.44
C GLY A 144 -4.51 -2.74 1.95
N ILE A 145 -3.36 -2.40 2.56
CA ILE A 145 -3.25 -2.05 3.97
C ILE A 145 -3.57 -0.56 4.16
N VAL A 146 -4.71 -0.29 4.78
CA VAL A 146 -5.07 1.06 5.19
C VAL A 146 -4.29 1.42 6.45
N ASP A 147 -3.34 2.35 6.35
CA ASP A 147 -2.61 2.86 7.52
C ASP A 147 -3.54 3.79 8.31
N LEU A 148 -4.27 3.23 9.29
CA LEU A 148 -5.26 3.94 10.12
C LEU A 148 -4.64 5.18 10.77
N ARG A 149 -3.38 5.09 11.22
CA ARG A 149 -2.64 6.21 11.81
C ARG A 149 -2.44 7.36 10.82
N MET A 150 -2.28 7.05 9.53
CA MET A 150 -2.17 8.07 8.49
C MET A 150 -3.52 8.70 8.20
N ILE A 151 -4.60 7.91 8.18
CA ILE A 151 -5.96 8.45 8.03
C ILE A 151 -6.25 9.47 9.14
N ASP A 152 -5.96 9.12 10.39
CA ASP A 152 -6.21 9.99 11.53
C ASP A 152 -5.33 11.25 11.48
N LEU A 153 -4.05 11.10 11.11
CA LEU A 153 -3.14 12.24 10.89
C LEU A 153 -3.68 13.22 9.84
N TRP A 154 -4.17 12.71 8.71
CA TRP A 154 -4.68 13.56 7.63
C TRP A 154 -6.05 14.17 7.94
N LYS A 155 -6.89 13.49 8.75
CA LYS A 155 -8.17 14.01 9.24
C LYS A 155 -8.04 15.02 10.40
N SER A 156 -6.91 15.05 11.10
CA SER A 156 -6.68 15.97 12.20
C SER A 156 -6.83 17.46 11.79
N HIS A 157 -7.20 18.35 12.71
CA HIS A 157 -7.35 19.78 12.42
C HIS A 157 -6.01 20.56 12.39
N ILE A 158 -4.90 19.84 12.27
CA ILE A 158 -3.54 20.40 12.30
C ILE A 158 -3.21 21.01 10.92
N PRO A 159 -2.43 22.11 10.83
CA PRO A 159 -2.09 22.68 9.53
C PRO A 159 -1.25 21.72 8.66
N LEU A 160 -1.35 21.89 7.34
CA LEU A 160 -0.85 20.92 6.34
C LEU A 160 0.66 20.68 6.45
N LYS A 161 1.43 21.71 6.78
CA LYS A 161 2.90 21.63 6.90
C LYS A 161 3.33 20.65 8.01
N GLN A 162 2.60 20.63 9.12
CA GLN A 162 2.85 19.75 10.26
C GLN A 162 2.39 18.32 9.96
N LYS A 163 1.30 18.13 9.20
CA LYS A 163 0.88 16.81 8.72
C LYS A 163 1.92 16.17 7.81
N ILE A 164 2.46 16.93 6.85
CA ILE A 164 3.53 16.47 5.96
C ILE A 164 4.78 16.09 6.77
N PHE A 165 5.15 16.92 7.75
CA PHE A 165 6.29 16.63 8.62
C PHE A 165 6.10 15.34 9.44
N ALA A 166 4.96 15.18 10.12
CA ALA A 166 4.64 13.97 10.87
C ALA A 166 4.60 12.72 9.97
N TRP A 167 4.07 12.84 8.75
CA TRP A 167 4.08 11.76 7.76
C TRP A 167 5.50 11.35 7.38
N MET A 168 6.41 12.31 7.14
CA MET A 168 7.82 12.03 6.84
C MET A 168 8.54 11.33 8.01
N CYS A 169 8.24 11.74 9.26
CA CYS A 169 8.76 11.09 10.47
C CYS A 169 8.28 9.63 10.57
N VAL A 170 6.98 9.38 10.41
CA VAL A 170 6.41 8.03 10.52
C VAL A 170 6.90 7.11 9.41
N LYS A 171 7.15 7.63 8.20
CA LYS A 171 7.70 6.84 7.08
C LYS A 171 9.23 6.70 7.11
N GLY A 172 9.92 7.24 8.11
CA GLY A 172 11.38 7.14 8.25
C GLY A 172 12.15 7.71 7.05
N ARG A 173 11.54 8.66 6.32
CA ARG A 173 12.12 9.26 5.09
C ARG A 173 12.95 10.50 5.34
N ILE A 174 13.13 10.85 6.60
CA ILE A 174 14.11 11.83 7.01
C ILE A 174 15.43 11.05 7.12
N GLN A 175 16.27 11.16 6.08
CA GLN A 175 17.65 10.72 6.16
C GLN A 175 18.35 11.52 7.28
N VAL A 176 19.40 10.93 7.84
CA VAL A 176 20.43 11.57 8.65
C VAL A 176 20.33 11.37 10.17
N THR A 177 21.52 11.21 10.71
CA THR A 177 22.01 10.64 11.95
C THR A 177 21.73 11.42 13.24
N ASP A 178 21.00 12.55 13.25
CA ASP A 178 20.76 13.32 14.48
C ASP A 178 19.31 13.80 14.61
N GLU A 179 18.42 12.85 14.95
CA GLU A 179 16.99 13.05 15.24
C GLU A 179 16.73 14.05 16.40
N LEU A 180 17.76 14.32 17.21
CA LEU A 180 17.79 15.24 18.34
C LEU A 180 17.81 16.71 17.92
N LEU A 181 18.69 17.05 16.98
CA LEU A 181 18.85 18.39 16.45
C LEU A 181 17.54 18.88 15.82
N HIS A 182 16.78 17.98 15.19
CA HIS A 182 15.49 18.34 14.62
C HIS A 182 14.43 18.65 15.68
N LYS A 183 14.37 17.89 16.79
CA LYS A 183 13.37 18.10 17.84
C LYS A 183 13.64 19.40 18.61
N VAL A 184 14.92 19.71 18.84
CA VAL A 184 15.35 20.99 19.42
C VAL A 184 15.12 22.14 18.43
N ALA A 185 15.49 21.97 17.15
CA ALA A 185 15.23 22.97 16.11
C ALA A 185 13.73 23.22 15.89
N TRP A 186 12.88 22.20 16.05
CA TRP A 186 11.44 22.33 15.98
C TRP A 186 10.86 23.08 17.19
N ALA A 187 11.37 22.84 18.40
CA ALA A 187 11.00 23.61 19.59
C ALA A 187 11.43 25.09 19.48
N LEU A 188 12.62 25.35 18.92
CA LEU A 188 13.10 26.70 18.60
C LEU A 188 12.21 27.37 17.54
N TRP A 189 11.86 26.66 16.47
CA TRP A 189 10.99 27.15 15.40
C TRP A 189 9.56 27.45 15.88
N LEU A 190 8.98 26.57 16.69
CA LEU A 190 7.67 26.77 17.32
C LEU A 190 7.68 28.00 18.22
N THR A 191 8.72 28.18 19.02
CA THR A 191 8.83 29.34 19.91
C THR A 191 9.00 30.63 19.13
N ARG A 192 9.81 30.63 18.06
CA ARG A 192 9.94 31.77 17.14
C ARG A 192 8.64 32.11 16.44
N ASN A 193 7.87 31.12 15.99
CA ASN A 193 6.58 31.38 15.34
C ASN A 193 5.51 31.87 16.31
N ASP A 194 5.48 31.36 17.54
CA ASP A 194 4.60 31.89 18.59
C ASP A 194 4.89 33.36 18.89
N MET A 195 6.18 33.76 18.88
CA MET A 195 6.57 35.16 19.03
C MET A 195 6.10 36.03 17.86
N VAL A 196 6.30 35.55 16.62
CA VAL A 196 6.04 36.33 15.39
C VAL A 196 4.55 36.42 15.06
N PHE A 197 3.79 35.32 15.19
CA PHE A 197 2.41 35.26 14.72
C PHE A 197 1.38 35.41 15.84
N ASN A 198 1.74 35.05 17.07
CA ASN A 198 0.82 35.09 18.22
C ASN A 198 1.21 36.16 19.26
N GLN A 199 2.21 37.00 18.96
CA GLN A 199 2.73 38.08 19.83
C GLN A 199 3.05 37.63 21.27
N LYS A 200 3.38 36.34 21.48
CA LYS A 200 3.74 35.82 22.79
C LYS A 200 5.18 36.21 23.10
N VAL A 201 5.42 36.94 24.20
CA VAL A 201 6.78 37.32 24.62
C VAL A 201 7.49 36.13 25.28
N CYS A 202 8.58 35.65 24.68
CA CYS A 202 9.45 34.66 25.32
C CYS A 202 10.31 35.39 26.36
N ARG A 203 9.98 35.22 27.65
CA ARG A 203 10.60 36.02 28.74
C ARG A 203 11.92 35.44 29.24
N SER A 204 12.27 34.21 28.84
CA SER A 204 13.51 33.54 29.25
C SER A 204 13.88 32.42 28.26
N ALA A 205 15.18 32.17 28.08
CA ALA A 205 15.71 31.04 27.32
C ALA A 205 15.24 29.69 27.87
N LEU A 206 15.02 29.60 29.19
CA LEU A 206 14.48 28.42 29.86
C LEU A 206 13.10 28.00 29.34
N GLN A 207 12.27 28.96 28.90
CA GLN A 207 10.95 28.63 28.32
C GLN A 207 11.09 27.81 27.03
N VAL A 208 12.16 28.02 26.27
CA VAL A 208 12.46 27.26 25.05
C VAL A 208 12.92 25.86 25.43
N VAL A 209 13.77 25.75 26.44
CA VAL A 209 14.30 24.47 26.94
C VAL A 209 13.17 23.61 27.52
N PHE A 210 12.28 24.17 28.34
CA PHE A 210 11.13 23.45 28.88
C PHE A 210 10.14 23.01 27.80
N LYS A 211 9.91 23.83 26.77
CA LYS A 211 9.09 23.42 25.60
C LYS A 211 9.75 22.28 24.82
N ALA A 212 11.07 22.32 24.64
CA ALA A 212 11.82 21.26 23.98
C ALA A 212 11.75 19.94 24.78
N VAL A 213 11.93 20.01 26.10
CA VAL A 213 11.80 18.86 27.01
C VAL A 213 10.39 18.28 27.01
N ALA A 214 9.35 19.13 27.07
CA ALA A 214 7.96 18.69 27.02
C ALA A 214 7.63 17.97 25.70
N LEU A 215 8.13 18.48 24.57
CA LEU A 215 7.99 17.83 23.27
C LEU A 215 8.76 16.50 23.23
N LEU A 216 10.01 16.46 23.70
CA LEU A 216 10.77 15.21 23.78
C LEU A 216 10.05 14.16 24.64
N GLY A 217 9.45 14.57 25.76
CA GLY A 217 8.67 13.71 26.65
C GLY A 217 7.39 13.17 26.02
N GLN A 218 6.61 14.02 25.34
CA GLN A 218 5.39 13.58 24.63
C GLN A 218 5.71 12.57 23.53
N TRP A 219 6.78 12.84 22.76
CA TRP A 219 7.16 12.01 21.62
C TRP A 219 7.93 10.73 22.02
N LYS A 220 8.49 10.65 23.24
CA LYS A 220 9.09 9.42 23.79
C LYS A 220 8.14 8.23 23.71
N SER A 221 6.84 8.45 23.95
CA SER A 221 5.81 7.40 23.90
C SER A 221 5.67 6.77 22.50
N LEU A 222 5.99 7.52 21.45
CA LEU A 222 5.85 7.13 20.05
C LEU A 222 7.13 6.48 19.48
N LEU A 223 8.22 6.47 20.24
CA LEU A 223 9.51 5.92 19.79
C LEU A 223 9.61 4.42 20.07
N PRO A 224 10.35 3.65 19.25
CA PRO A 224 10.71 2.26 19.57
C PRO A 224 11.49 2.16 20.89
N ASP A 225 11.33 1.07 21.64
CA ASP A 225 11.88 0.94 23.01
C ASP A 225 13.39 1.17 23.11
N LYS A 226 14.15 0.71 22.13
CA LYS A 226 15.61 0.95 22.03
C LYS A 226 15.98 2.44 22.07
N ARG A 227 15.10 3.33 21.62
CA ARG A 227 15.32 4.78 21.52
C ARG A 227 14.70 5.58 22.67
N LYS A 228 13.80 4.98 23.45
CA LYS A 228 13.23 5.62 24.65
C LYS A 228 14.31 5.93 25.68
N VAL A 229 15.28 5.04 25.84
CA VAL A 229 16.40 5.19 26.80
C VAL A 229 17.28 6.38 26.44
N ALA A 230 17.71 6.49 25.17
CA ALA A 230 18.52 7.62 24.70
C ALA A 230 17.77 8.96 24.82
N THR A 231 16.46 8.97 24.57
CA THR A 231 15.64 10.19 24.68
C THR A 231 15.50 10.64 26.15
N VAL A 232 15.46 9.71 27.10
CA VAL A 232 15.42 10.02 28.54
C VAL A 232 16.73 10.66 28.99
N ALA A 233 17.88 10.07 28.64
CA ALA A 233 19.19 10.62 29.02
C ALA A 233 19.39 12.07 28.54
N VAL A 234 18.83 12.41 27.37
CA VAL A 234 18.85 13.77 26.82
C VAL A 234 17.95 14.71 27.60
N ILE A 235 16.73 14.27 27.93
CA ILE A 235 15.81 15.06 28.75
C ILE A 235 16.46 15.38 30.09
N ASP A 236 17.09 14.38 30.71
CA ASP A 236 17.77 14.54 32.00
C ASP A 236 18.92 15.54 31.90
N LYS A 237 19.77 15.43 30.87
CA LYS A 237 20.87 16.37 30.63
C LYS A 237 20.40 17.82 30.36
N LEU A 238 19.35 18.00 29.55
CA LEU A 238 18.77 19.32 29.27
C LEU A 238 18.16 19.95 30.53
N MET A 239 17.54 19.14 31.38
CA MET A 239 16.98 19.59 32.65
C MET A 239 18.07 19.96 33.65
N GLU A 240 19.17 19.19 33.72
CA GLU A 240 20.33 19.52 34.55
C GLU A 240 20.99 20.85 34.13
N GLU A 241 21.20 21.06 32.84
CA GLU A 241 21.75 22.32 32.31
C GLU A 241 20.82 23.51 32.57
N ALA A 242 19.51 23.33 32.40
CA ALA A 242 18.51 24.35 32.72
C ALA A 242 18.48 24.72 34.21
N ILE A 243 18.65 23.74 35.10
CA ILE A 243 18.71 23.96 36.55
C ILE A 243 19.97 24.74 36.92
N LYS A 244 21.13 24.41 36.33
CA LYS A 244 22.39 25.15 36.55
C LYS A 244 22.29 26.61 36.11
N GLU A 245 21.67 26.86 34.96
CA GLU A 245 21.44 28.21 34.44
C GLU A 245 20.46 28.99 35.32
N ALA A 246 19.40 28.35 35.83
CA ALA A 246 18.44 28.97 36.75
C ALA A 246 19.04 29.28 38.14
N GLN A 247 20.07 28.54 38.57
CA GLN A 247 20.79 28.75 39.83
C GLN A 247 21.94 29.76 39.72
N GLY A 248 22.25 30.27 38.52
CA GLY A 248 23.27 31.32 38.30
C GLY A 248 24.71 30.85 38.48
N VAL A 249 25.00 29.54 38.37
CA VAL A 249 26.35 28.97 38.54
C VAL A 249 27.04 28.78 37.17
N GLY A 250 27.00 29.83 36.34
CA GLY A 250 27.62 29.86 35.01
C GLY A 250 28.83 30.77 34.97
#